data_AF-A0A4U8UH95-F1
#
_entry.id   AF-A0A4U8UH95-F1
#
_cell.length_a   1.000
_cell.length_b   1.000
_cell.length_c   1.000
_cell.angle_alpha   90.00
_cell.angle_beta   90.00
_cell.angle_gamma   90.00
#
_symmetry.space_group_name_H-M   'P 1'
#
loop_
_entity.id
_entity.type
_entity.pdbx_description
1 polymer ?
#
loop_
_entity_poly.entity_id
_entity_poly.type
_entity_poly.pdbx_seq_one_letter_code
_entity_poly.pdbx_strand_id
1 'polypeptide(L)'
;MKKSLLPPNEPQLLKFLETIYEKALEKSDLSSINTLPKTAPSELLLEIGRNFDMEIAGLSQEEMRKLLSSAMFIHKNSGTPSALKKALQSVFENVEIQEWFEYGGEPFTFRVKVSSSIKGNGKETFALLDSLIQKFKNVRSILDGVEYELHCKNKDFNANLSLSSESFSIYPYQVRDTQNTSRGSVGSAVCVYETLVSNISFLGVG
;
A
#
# COMPACT_ATOMS: atom_id res chain seq x y z
N MET A 1 -10.73 3.28 -49.49
CA MET A 1 -9.53 4.07 -49.18
C MET A 1 -9.96 5.27 -48.37
N LYS A 2 -9.46 5.41 -47.14
CA LYS A 2 -9.70 6.62 -46.34
C LYS A 2 -9.06 7.82 -47.04
N LYS A 3 -9.68 8.99 -46.89
CA LYS A 3 -9.17 10.25 -47.44
C LYS A 3 -7.93 10.65 -46.62
N SER A 4 -6.80 10.89 -47.29
CA SER A 4 -5.58 11.40 -46.65
C SER A 4 -5.90 12.68 -45.90
N LEU A 5 -5.37 12.79 -44.68
CA LEU A 5 -5.50 13.96 -43.80
C LEU A 5 -4.55 15.08 -44.22
N LEU A 6 -3.58 14.79 -45.11
CA LEU A 6 -2.61 15.76 -45.61
C LEU A 6 -3.19 16.61 -46.76
N PRO A 7 -2.79 17.89 -46.85
CA PRO A 7 -3.11 18.72 -48.01
C PRO A 7 -2.40 18.20 -49.28
N PRO A 8 -2.92 18.52 -50.47
CA PRO A 8 -2.43 17.92 -51.72
C PRO A 8 -0.96 18.22 -52.06
N ASN A 9 -0.43 19.37 -51.62
CA ASN A 9 0.92 19.84 -51.96
C ASN A 9 2.03 19.41 -50.97
N GLU A 10 1.74 18.45 -50.09
CA GLU A 10 2.69 18.02 -49.05
C GLU A 10 3.83 17.15 -49.61
N PRO A 11 5.06 17.25 -49.07
CA PRO A 11 6.21 16.46 -49.49
C PRO A 11 5.99 14.94 -49.34
N GLN A 12 6.68 14.17 -50.19
CA GLN A 12 6.53 12.70 -50.27
C GLN A 12 6.84 11.98 -48.95
N LEU A 13 7.75 12.50 -48.13
CA LEU A 13 8.09 11.94 -46.81
C LEU A 13 6.88 11.91 -45.87
N LEU A 14 6.07 12.98 -45.86
CA LEU A 14 4.91 13.06 -44.96
C LEU A 14 3.81 12.10 -45.40
N LYS A 15 3.63 11.92 -46.71
CA LYS A 15 2.72 10.89 -47.26
C LYS A 15 3.18 9.47 -46.91
N PHE A 16 4.49 9.24 -46.90
CA PHE A 16 5.07 7.96 -46.46
C PHE A 16 4.85 7.72 -44.96
N LEU A 17 5.09 8.73 -44.12
CA LEU A 17 4.81 8.67 -42.68
C LEU A 17 3.33 8.42 -42.41
N GLU A 18 2.41 9.13 -43.08
CA GLU A 18 0.97 8.91 -42.96
C GLU A 18 0.61 7.44 -43.24
N THR A 19 1.17 6.85 -44.30
CA THR A 19 0.94 5.45 -44.66
C THR A 19 1.46 4.49 -43.58
N ILE A 20 2.63 4.78 -42.99
CA ILE A 20 3.19 3.99 -41.89
C ILE A 20 2.29 4.09 -40.65
N TYR A 21 1.91 5.30 -40.27
CA TYR A 21 1.09 5.54 -39.09
C TYR A 21 -0.31 4.95 -39.23
N GLU A 22 -0.93 5.00 -40.41
CA GLU A 22 -2.22 4.37 -40.67
C GLU A 22 -2.15 2.85 -40.42
N LYS A 23 -1.13 2.18 -40.98
CA LYS A 23 -0.92 0.74 -40.76
C LYS A 23 -0.63 0.40 -39.30
N ALA A 24 0.16 1.23 -38.62
CA ALA A 24 0.46 1.03 -37.21
C ALA A 24 -0.79 1.21 -36.33
N LEU A 25 -1.62 2.20 -36.65
CA LEU A 25 -2.86 2.50 -35.93
C LEU A 25 -3.91 1.41 -36.13
N GLU A 26 -4.08 0.89 -37.34
CA GLU A 26 -5.01 -0.22 -37.63
C GLU A 26 -4.64 -1.51 -36.90
N LYS A 27 -3.33 -1.74 -36.70
CA LYS A 27 -2.84 -2.89 -35.92
C LYS A 27 -2.99 -2.68 -34.40
N SER A 28 -3.18 -1.44 -33.96
CA SER A 28 -3.22 -1.10 -32.54
C SER A 28 -4.65 -1.07 -32.02
N ASP A 29 -4.98 -1.93 -31.06
CA ASP A 29 -6.28 -1.90 -30.38
C ASP A 29 -6.32 -0.73 -29.39
N LEU A 30 -6.64 0.48 -29.87
CA LEU A 30 -6.76 1.69 -29.03
C LEU A 30 -7.79 1.55 -27.90
N SER A 31 -8.77 0.65 -28.06
CA SER A 31 -9.77 0.32 -27.04
C SER A 31 -9.16 -0.25 -25.75
N SER A 32 -7.96 -0.84 -25.85
CA SER A 32 -7.22 -1.38 -24.70
C SER A 32 -6.58 -0.28 -23.81
N ILE A 33 -6.42 0.94 -24.33
CA ILE A 33 -5.86 2.07 -23.59
C ILE A 33 -7.00 2.72 -22.80
N ASN A 34 -7.28 2.15 -21.63
CA ASN A 34 -8.32 2.65 -20.74
C ASN A 34 -7.70 3.23 -19.46
N THR A 35 -8.12 4.44 -19.10
CA THR A 35 -7.71 5.11 -17.85
C THR A 35 -8.44 4.55 -16.62
N LEU A 36 -9.49 3.75 -16.80
CA LEU A 36 -10.26 3.14 -15.71
C LEU A 36 -9.41 2.11 -14.95
N PRO A 37 -9.12 2.32 -13.65
CA PRO A 37 -8.23 1.44 -12.89
C PRO A 37 -8.67 -0.03 -12.86
N LYS A 38 -9.98 -0.29 -12.91
CA LYS A 38 -10.54 -1.65 -12.86
C LYS A 38 -10.29 -2.47 -14.13
N THR A 39 -10.26 -1.80 -15.28
CA THR A 39 -10.22 -2.45 -16.60
C THR A 39 -8.86 -2.29 -17.28
N ALA A 40 -8.03 -1.36 -16.79
CA ALA A 40 -6.72 -1.09 -17.35
C ALA A 40 -5.80 -2.33 -17.33
N PRO A 41 -4.97 -2.50 -18.38
CA PRO A 41 -3.95 -3.54 -18.43
C PRO A 41 -2.92 -3.31 -17.31
N SER A 42 -2.33 -4.39 -16.80
CA SER A 42 -1.43 -4.36 -15.64
C SER A 42 -0.19 -3.49 -15.87
N GLU A 43 0.31 -3.45 -17.10
CA GLU A 43 1.49 -2.68 -17.50
C GLU A 43 1.27 -1.17 -17.35
N LEU A 44 0.03 -0.70 -17.58
CA LEU A 44 -0.33 0.70 -17.52
C LEU A 44 -0.64 1.17 -16.09
N LEU A 45 -0.88 0.25 -15.14
CA LEU A 45 -1.26 0.61 -13.77
C LEU A 45 -0.22 1.51 -13.09
N LEU A 46 1.07 1.24 -13.30
CA LEU A 46 2.14 2.05 -12.72
C LEU A 46 2.11 3.49 -13.25
N GLU A 47 1.91 3.65 -14.56
CA GLU A 47 1.84 4.97 -15.20
C GLU A 47 0.57 5.72 -14.80
N ILE A 48 -0.57 5.02 -14.66
CA ILE A 48 -1.79 5.60 -14.10
C ILE A 48 -1.54 6.10 -12.68
N GLY A 49 -0.84 5.34 -11.84
CA GLY A 49 -0.48 5.80 -10.49
C GLY A 49 0.40 7.03 -10.49
N ARG A 50 1.37 7.12 -11.39
CA ARG A 50 2.21 8.32 -11.54
C ARG A 50 1.37 9.54 -11.94
N ASN A 51 0.40 9.37 -12.84
CA ASN A 51 -0.52 10.44 -13.23
C ASN A 51 -1.38 10.94 -12.07
N PHE A 52 -1.74 10.06 -11.13
CA PHE A 52 -2.48 10.41 -9.92
C PHE A 52 -1.57 10.79 -8.74
N ASP A 53 -0.25 10.86 -8.93
CA ASP A 53 0.72 11.04 -7.85
C ASP A 53 0.48 10.04 -6.68
N MET A 54 0.40 8.76 -6.99
CA MET A 54 0.16 7.67 -6.03
C MET A 54 1.35 6.70 -6.05
N GLU A 55 1.93 6.45 -4.88
CA GLU A 55 2.97 5.44 -4.73
C GLU A 55 2.34 4.05 -4.66
N ILE A 56 2.53 3.28 -5.74
CA ILE A 56 1.94 1.95 -5.91
C ILE A 56 2.98 0.85 -6.14
N ALA A 57 4.27 1.19 -6.05
CA ALA A 57 5.36 0.24 -6.19
C ALA A 57 5.34 -0.75 -5.01
N GLY A 58 5.49 -2.04 -5.32
CA GLY A 58 5.47 -3.12 -4.31
C GLY A 58 4.08 -3.62 -3.92
N LEU A 59 3.00 -2.98 -4.39
CA LEU A 59 1.63 -3.45 -4.17
C LEU A 59 1.26 -4.57 -5.15
N SER A 60 0.40 -5.49 -4.71
CA SER A 60 -0.23 -6.45 -5.62
C SER A 60 -1.19 -5.75 -6.57
N GLN A 61 -1.43 -6.33 -7.76
CA GLN A 61 -2.31 -5.72 -8.77
C GLN A 61 -3.70 -5.39 -8.23
N GLU A 62 -4.24 -6.20 -7.31
CA GLU A 62 -5.54 -5.94 -6.69
C GLU A 62 -5.52 -4.70 -5.79
N GLU A 63 -4.49 -4.55 -4.96
CA GLU A 63 -4.30 -3.40 -4.08
C GLU A 63 -4.08 -2.12 -4.91
N MET A 64 -3.24 -2.19 -5.94
CA MET A 64 -3.01 -1.08 -6.88
C MET A 64 -4.35 -0.61 -7.48
N ARG A 65 -5.17 -1.55 -7.97
CA ARG A 65 -6.48 -1.22 -8.57
C ARG A 65 -7.45 -0.63 -7.56
N LYS A 66 -7.50 -1.16 -6.33
CA LYS A 66 -8.33 -0.61 -5.25
C LYS A 66 -7.91 0.81 -4.92
N LEU A 67 -6.62 1.03 -4.67
CA LEU A 67 -6.06 2.32 -4.31
C LEU A 67 -6.31 3.38 -5.39
N LEU A 68 -6.03 3.05 -6.66
CA LEU A 68 -6.30 3.91 -7.81
C LEU A 68 -7.79 4.21 -7.99
N SER A 69 -8.68 3.24 -7.73
CA SER A 69 -10.13 3.48 -7.83
C SER A 69 -10.63 4.51 -6.80
N SER A 70 -9.97 4.62 -5.65
CA SER A 70 -10.25 5.61 -4.61
C SER A 70 -9.43 6.89 -4.72
N ALA A 71 -8.49 6.99 -5.66
CA ALA A 71 -7.53 8.10 -5.72
C ALA A 71 -8.21 9.48 -5.78
N MET A 72 -9.24 9.66 -6.61
CA MET A 72 -9.98 10.93 -6.68
C MET A 72 -10.63 11.32 -5.35
N PHE A 73 -11.18 10.36 -4.61
CA PHE A 73 -11.79 10.62 -3.31
C PHE A 73 -10.72 11.02 -2.29
N ILE A 74 -9.61 10.30 -2.26
CA ILE A 74 -8.51 10.55 -1.33
C ILE A 74 -7.92 11.96 -1.56
N HIS A 75 -7.63 12.31 -2.82
CA HIS A 75 -7.12 13.64 -3.17
C HIS A 75 -8.09 14.76 -2.81
N LYS A 76 -9.37 14.59 -3.12
CA LYS A 76 -10.40 15.59 -2.79
C LYS A 76 -10.54 15.82 -1.27
N ASN A 77 -10.38 14.77 -0.48
CA ASN A 77 -10.60 14.78 0.96
C ASN A 77 -9.29 14.71 1.77
N SER A 78 -8.15 15.01 1.15
CA SER A 78 -6.83 14.92 1.79
C SER A 78 -6.75 15.77 3.06
N GLY A 79 -6.09 15.24 4.09
CA GLY A 79 -6.05 15.86 5.42
C GLY A 79 -7.24 15.54 6.32
N THR A 80 -8.25 14.80 5.83
CA THR A 80 -9.31 14.26 6.68
C THR A 80 -9.01 12.83 7.15
N PRO A 81 -9.45 12.42 8.35
CA PRO A 81 -9.32 11.03 8.80
C PRO A 81 -9.98 10.04 7.83
N SER A 82 -11.06 10.44 7.16
CA SER A 82 -11.77 9.60 6.18
C SER A 82 -10.90 9.28 4.96
N ALA A 83 -10.17 10.27 4.42
CA ALA A 83 -9.27 10.03 3.30
C ALA A 83 -8.10 9.12 3.69
N LEU A 84 -7.49 9.36 4.85
CA LEU A 84 -6.41 8.52 5.38
C LEU A 84 -6.90 7.08 5.60
N LYS A 85 -8.07 6.91 6.20
CA LYS A 85 -8.70 5.59 6.40
C LYS A 85 -8.91 4.90 5.06
N LYS A 86 -9.41 5.62 4.05
CA LYS A 86 -9.68 5.04 2.73
C LYS A 86 -8.41 4.62 2.00
N ALA A 87 -7.33 5.42 2.10
CA ALA A 87 -6.04 5.08 1.53
C ALA A 87 -5.48 3.80 2.16
N LEU A 88 -5.47 3.72 3.50
CA LEU A 88 -4.96 2.56 4.23
C LEU A 88 -5.81 1.30 3.98
N GLN A 89 -7.13 1.41 3.92
CA GLN A 89 -8.06 0.30 3.62
C GLN A 89 -7.88 -0.30 2.22
N SER A 90 -7.17 0.38 1.32
CA SER A 90 -6.89 -0.18 -0.02
C SER A 90 -5.80 -1.27 0.03
N VAL A 91 -4.93 -1.20 1.04
CA VAL A 91 -3.78 -2.09 1.24
C VAL A 91 -4.04 -3.06 2.39
N PHE A 92 -4.62 -2.58 3.50
CA PHE A 92 -4.84 -3.35 4.72
C PHE A 92 -6.30 -3.76 4.90
N GLU A 93 -6.54 -4.90 5.54
CA GLU A 93 -7.88 -5.48 5.69
C GLU A 93 -8.73 -4.72 6.71
N ASN A 94 -8.19 -4.46 7.91
CA ASN A 94 -8.86 -3.63 8.91
C ASN A 94 -7.99 -2.44 9.29
N VAL A 95 -8.61 -1.27 9.28
CA VAL A 95 -7.96 -0.01 9.63
C VAL A 95 -8.92 0.81 10.48
N GLU A 96 -8.42 1.20 11.65
CA GLU A 96 -9.09 2.13 12.55
C GLU A 96 -8.16 3.31 12.82
N ILE A 97 -8.72 4.51 12.80
CA ILE A 97 -8.01 5.73 13.13
C ILE A 97 -8.69 6.28 14.36
N GLN A 98 -7.91 6.46 15.43
CA GLN A 98 -8.38 7.00 16.69
C GLN A 98 -7.79 8.38 16.89
N GLU A 99 -8.65 9.37 17.12
CA GLU A 99 -8.20 10.73 17.48
C GLU A 99 -7.94 10.83 18.98
N TRP A 100 -7.09 11.77 19.39
CA TRP A 100 -6.65 11.95 20.79
C TRP A 100 -7.78 11.96 21.82
N PHE A 101 -8.95 12.53 21.49
CA PHE A 101 -10.09 12.57 22.40
C PHE A 101 -10.79 11.22 22.59
N GLU A 102 -10.55 10.24 21.71
CA GLU A 102 -11.15 8.90 21.80
C GLU A 102 -10.40 7.98 22.76
N TYR A 103 -9.07 8.14 22.83
CA TYR A 103 -8.20 7.29 23.67
C TYR A 103 -7.51 8.05 24.82
N GLY A 104 -7.77 9.35 24.97
CA GLY A 104 -7.19 10.18 26.02
C GLY A 104 -5.73 10.57 25.79
N GLY A 105 -5.32 10.70 24.52
CA GLY A 105 -3.97 11.13 24.12
C GLY A 105 -3.73 12.64 24.21
N GLU A 106 -2.54 13.08 23.81
CA GLU A 106 -2.20 14.50 23.77
C GLU A 106 -2.98 15.27 22.68
N PRO A 107 -3.33 16.55 22.90
CA PRO A 107 -4.07 17.33 21.92
C PRO A 107 -3.41 17.35 20.54
N PHE A 108 -4.22 17.26 19.48
CA PHE A 108 -3.77 17.25 18.07
C PHE A 108 -3.01 16.00 17.63
N THR A 109 -3.04 14.92 18.42
CA THR A 109 -2.46 13.64 18.04
C THR A 109 -3.50 12.66 17.50
N PHE A 110 -3.04 11.67 16.74
CA PHE A 110 -3.85 10.55 16.29
C PHE A 110 -3.05 9.26 16.29
N ARG A 111 -3.75 8.15 16.46
CA ARG A 111 -3.19 6.80 16.43
C ARG A 111 -3.87 6.00 15.33
N VAL A 112 -3.09 5.19 14.63
CA VAL A 112 -3.59 4.31 13.57
C VAL A 112 -3.46 2.87 14.02
N LYS A 113 -4.56 2.13 14.04
CA LYS A 113 -4.57 0.69 14.25
C LYS A 113 -4.80 0.00 12.92
N VAL A 114 -3.92 -0.92 12.56
CA VAL A 114 -3.99 -1.66 11.31
C VAL A 114 -3.89 -3.13 11.64
N SER A 115 -4.80 -3.94 11.08
CA SER A 115 -4.67 -5.39 11.13
C SER A 115 -4.55 -5.99 9.73
N SER A 116 -3.64 -6.96 9.61
CA SER A 116 -3.32 -7.61 8.36
C SER A 116 -3.13 -9.11 8.56
N SER A 117 -3.71 -9.91 7.65
CA SER A 117 -3.36 -11.30 7.50
C SER A 117 -1.98 -11.36 6.83
N ILE A 118 -0.98 -11.90 7.54
CA ILE A 118 0.45 -11.89 7.17
C ILE A 118 0.66 -12.03 5.66
N LYS A 119 0.89 -10.90 4.98
CA LYS A 119 1.60 -10.86 3.70
C LYS A 119 3.05 -10.55 4.06
N GLY A 120 3.92 -11.53 3.89
CA GLY A 120 5.27 -11.60 4.46
C GLY A 120 6.30 -10.63 3.89
N ASN A 121 6.04 -9.32 3.89
CA ASN A 121 6.98 -8.29 3.44
C ASN A 121 7.14 -7.20 4.51
N GLY A 122 7.67 -7.55 5.69
CA GLY A 122 7.65 -6.68 6.87
C GLY A 122 8.18 -5.26 6.63
N LYS A 123 9.44 -5.11 6.18
CA LYS A 123 10.08 -3.79 6.08
C LYS A 123 9.45 -2.88 5.03
N GLU A 124 9.19 -3.41 3.83
CA GLU A 124 8.62 -2.62 2.72
C GLU A 124 7.19 -2.19 3.00
N THR A 125 6.40 -3.05 3.66
CA THR A 125 5.01 -2.74 4.02
C THR A 125 4.94 -1.64 5.08
N PHE A 126 5.84 -1.64 6.07
CA PHE A 126 5.91 -0.55 7.06
C PHE A 126 6.35 0.78 6.43
N ALA A 127 7.33 0.76 5.52
CA ALA A 127 7.75 1.95 4.80
C ALA A 127 6.61 2.53 3.93
N LEU A 128 5.85 1.65 3.27
CA LEU A 128 4.68 2.04 2.49
C LEU A 128 3.58 2.63 3.37
N LEU A 129 3.31 2.03 4.54
CA LEU A 129 2.34 2.55 5.49
C LEU A 129 2.72 3.96 5.97
N ASP A 130 3.99 4.17 6.33
CA ASP A 130 4.49 5.47 6.76
C ASP A 130 4.40 6.51 5.63
N SER A 131 4.80 6.15 4.40
CA SER A 131 4.64 7.01 3.21
C SER A 131 3.18 7.42 3.00
N LEU A 132 2.24 6.47 3.06
CA LEU A 132 0.81 6.76 2.90
C LEU A 132 0.26 7.66 4.02
N ILE A 133 0.67 7.44 5.27
CA ILE A 133 0.25 8.29 6.38
C ILE A 133 0.79 9.70 6.19
N GLN A 134 2.08 9.86 5.91
CA GLN A 134 2.69 11.17 5.73
C GLN A 134 2.08 11.93 4.55
N LYS A 135 1.73 11.24 3.47
CA LYS A 135 1.15 11.84 2.26
C LYS A 135 -0.27 12.38 2.48
N PHE A 136 -1.11 11.67 3.23
CA PHE A 136 -2.53 12.00 3.36
C PHE A 136 -2.95 12.52 4.73
N LYS A 137 -2.06 12.51 5.74
CA LYS A 137 -2.36 13.08 7.05
C LYS A 137 -2.61 14.58 6.97
N ASN A 138 -3.34 15.09 7.95
CA ASN A 138 -3.40 16.52 8.15
C ASN A 138 -2.00 17.06 8.53
N VAL A 139 -1.61 18.19 7.95
CA VAL A 139 -0.37 18.89 8.28
C VAL A 139 -0.31 19.23 9.78
N ARG A 140 -1.43 19.62 10.38
CA ARG A 140 -1.51 20.00 11.80
C ARG A 140 -1.46 18.82 12.77
N SER A 141 -1.89 17.63 12.35
CA SER A 141 -2.02 16.48 13.24
C SER A 141 -0.70 15.70 13.34
N ILE A 142 -0.36 15.27 14.55
CA ILE A 142 0.87 14.52 14.84
C ILE A 142 0.50 13.04 15.00
N LEU A 143 1.27 12.16 14.36
CA LEU A 143 1.12 10.71 14.54
C LEU A 143 1.72 10.33 15.90
N ASP A 144 0.89 9.87 16.83
CA ASP A 144 1.32 9.38 18.15
C ASP A 144 1.95 7.98 18.03
N GLY A 145 1.34 7.12 17.23
CA GLY A 145 1.86 5.78 16.98
C GLY A 145 1.00 4.97 16.03
N VAL A 146 1.55 3.83 15.61
CA VAL A 146 0.87 2.84 14.77
C VAL A 146 0.83 1.51 15.53
N GLU A 147 -0.37 0.99 15.77
CA GLU A 147 -0.57 -0.34 16.31
C GLU A 147 -0.81 -1.31 15.15
N TYR A 148 -0.01 -2.36 15.08
CA TYR A 148 -0.08 -3.34 14.01
C TYR A 148 -0.46 -4.72 14.56
N GLU A 149 -1.66 -5.18 14.25
CA GLU A 149 -2.18 -6.49 14.65
C GLU A 149 -1.99 -7.51 13.53
N LEU A 150 -1.20 -8.54 13.81
CA LEU A 150 -0.95 -9.63 12.89
C LEU A 150 -1.86 -10.82 13.22
N HIS A 151 -2.73 -11.18 12.29
CA HIS A 151 -3.53 -12.39 12.42
C HIS A 151 -2.89 -13.55 11.64
N CYS A 152 -2.38 -14.54 12.38
CA CYS A 152 -1.92 -15.81 11.81
C CYS A 152 -3.08 -16.80 11.71
N LYS A 153 -3.62 -17.03 10.51
CA LYS A 153 -4.52 -18.17 10.29
C LYS A 153 -3.71 -19.44 10.03
N ASN A 154 -3.43 -20.20 11.08
CA ASN A 154 -2.84 -21.53 10.93
C ASN A 154 -3.97 -22.53 10.60
N LYS A 155 -3.93 -23.16 9.42
CA LYS A 155 -4.94 -24.15 8.98
C LYS A 155 -4.64 -25.58 9.41
N ASP A 156 -3.53 -25.79 10.11
CA ASP A 156 -3.12 -27.13 10.52
C ASP A 156 -3.63 -27.43 11.93
N PHE A 157 -4.63 -28.31 12.02
CA PHE A 157 -5.12 -28.86 13.28
C PHE A 157 -4.09 -29.85 13.83
N ASN A 158 -3.28 -29.41 14.80
CA ASN A 158 -2.43 -30.30 15.60
C ASN A 158 -2.63 -29.94 17.08
N ALA A 159 -3.23 -30.88 17.83
CA ALA A 159 -3.53 -30.71 19.24
C ALA A 159 -2.28 -30.93 20.12
N ASN A 160 -1.70 -29.84 20.64
CA ASN A 160 -1.15 -29.73 22.00
C ASN A 160 -0.81 -28.25 22.29
N LEU A 161 -1.06 -27.76 23.52
CA LEU A 161 -0.92 -26.36 23.92
C LEU A 161 0.38 -26.17 24.72
N SER A 162 1.39 -25.52 24.13
CA SER A 162 2.49 -24.92 24.89
C SER A 162 2.38 -23.40 24.80
N LEU A 163 2.13 -22.78 25.95
CA LEU A 163 2.02 -21.33 26.09
C LEU A 163 3.35 -20.83 26.66
N SER A 164 4.22 -20.28 25.81
CA SER A 164 5.42 -19.57 26.25
C SER A 164 5.18 -18.09 26.06
N SER A 165 4.92 -17.40 27.16
CA SER A 165 4.77 -15.95 27.20
C SER A 165 6.09 -15.33 27.64
N GLU A 166 6.75 -14.55 26.79
CA GLU A 166 7.83 -13.66 27.21
C GLU A 166 7.42 -12.21 26.97
N SER A 167 7.43 -11.39 28.02
CA SER A 167 7.22 -9.94 27.93
C SER A 167 8.57 -9.24 27.80
N PHE A 168 8.93 -8.82 26.58
CA PHE A 168 10.18 -8.10 26.34
C PHE A 168 9.90 -6.62 26.05
N SER A 169 10.44 -5.73 26.88
CA SER A 169 10.35 -4.28 26.70
C SER A 169 11.60 -3.81 25.93
N ILE A 170 11.40 -3.36 24.70
CA ILE A 170 12.49 -2.91 23.80
C ILE A 170 12.52 -1.39 23.77
N TYR A 171 13.64 -0.82 24.23
CA TYR A 171 14.03 0.58 23.99
C TYR A 171 15.10 0.63 22.86
N PRO A 172 15.36 1.80 22.24
CA PRO A 172 15.37 1.97 20.79
C PRO A 172 16.41 1.17 19.99
N TYR A 173 15.92 0.66 18.86
CA TYR A 173 16.53 0.00 17.69
C TYR A 173 17.96 -0.56 17.82
N GLN A 174 18.05 -1.89 17.96
CA GLN A 174 19.19 -2.66 17.45
C GLN A 174 18.68 -3.68 16.43
N VAL A 175 19.28 -3.70 15.23
CA VAL A 175 19.04 -4.75 14.25
C VAL A 175 19.63 -6.04 14.80
N ARG A 176 18.77 -6.97 15.20
CA ARG A 176 19.16 -8.37 15.34
C ARG A 176 18.61 -9.14 14.15
N ASP A 177 19.51 -9.75 13.39
CA ASP A 177 19.15 -10.86 12.52
C ASP A 177 18.55 -11.96 13.39
N THR A 178 17.22 -12.11 13.33
CA THR A 178 16.51 -13.20 13.98
C THR A 178 16.60 -14.44 13.10
N GLN A 179 17.64 -15.26 13.32
CA GLN A 179 17.64 -16.65 12.85
C GLN A 179 16.94 -17.51 13.90
N ASN A 180 15.69 -17.86 13.65
CA ASN A 180 14.96 -18.82 14.48
C ASN A 180 15.21 -20.23 13.94
N THR A 181 16.20 -20.94 14.49
CA THR A 181 16.39 -22.37 14.20
C THR A 181 15.69 -23.20 15.27
N SER A 182 14.46 -23.65 15.01
CA SER A 182 13.82 -24.67 15.82
C SER A 182 14.16 -26.06 15.26
N ARG A 183 14.80 -26.90 16.07
CA ARG A 183 15.02 -28.31 15.76
C ARG A 183 14.09 -29.13 16.66
N GLY A 184 12.90 -29.43 16.15
CA GLY A 184 11.89 -30.23 16.85
C GLY A 184 11.75 -31.61 16.21
N SER A 185 11.96 -32.66 17.00
CA SER A 185 11.50 -34.02 16.69
C SER A 185 9.98 -34.08 16.81
N VAL A 186 9.37 -34.95 16.01
CA VAL A 186 7.92 -35.12 15.83
C VAL A 186 7.16 -35.05 17.16
N GLY A 187 6.23 -34.09 17.30
CA GLY A 187 5.19 -34.13 18.34
C GLY A 187 4.94 -32.89 19.20
N SER A 188 5.36 -31.67 18.83
CA SER A 188 4.98 -30.46 19.58
C SER A 188 4.63 -29.27 18.67
N ALA A 189 3.54 -28.59 19.01
CA ALA A 189 3.15 -27.31 18.43
C ALA A 189 3.64 -26.18 19.37
N VAL A 190 4.57 -25.38 18.87
CA VAL A 190 5.05 -24.17 19.55
C VAL A 190 4.28 -22.99 18.96
N CYS A 191 3.40 -22.38 19.75
CA CYS A 191 2.72 -21.14 19.39
C CYS A 191 3.49 -19.99 20.04
N VAL A 192 4.27 -19.27 19.24
CA VAL A 192 4.92 -18.03 19.67
C VAL A 192 4.01 -16.87 19.28
N TYR A 193 3.50 -16.15 20.27
CA TYR A 193 2.88 -14.84 20.05
C TYR A 193 3.84 -13.79 20.60
N GLU A 194 4.37 -12.95 19.72
CA GLU A 194 5.09 -11.76 20.12
C GLU A 194 4.12 -10.59 20.08
N THR A 195 3.73 -10.07 21.25
CA THR A 195 3.01 -8.80 21.34
C THR A 195 4.04 -7.68 21.41
N LEU A 196 4.37 -7.09 20.26
CA LEU A 196 5.28 -5.94 20.20
C LEU A 196 4.51 -4.64 20.42
N VAL A 197 4.45 -4.18 21.67
CA VAL A 197 3.99 -2.81 21.98
C VAL A 197 5.17 -1.86 21.77
N SER A 198 5.28 -1.31 20.56
CA SER A 198 6.31 -0.32 20.24
C SER A 198 5.76 1.08 20.51
N ASN A 199 6.12 1.65 21.65
CA ASN A 199 5.78 3.03 22.00
C ASN A 199 6.87 3.94 21.40
N ILE A 200 6.68 4.37 20.16
CA ILE A 200 7.68 5.18 19.43
C ILE A 200 7.41 6.65 19.74
N SER A 201 7.96 7.15 20.85
CA SER A 201 8.02 8.59 21.10
C SER A 201 9.27 9.18 20.45
N PHE A 202 9.09 9.96 19.37
CA PHE A 202 10.17 10.78 18.82
C PHE A 202 10.33 12.04 19.68
N LEU A 203 11.10 11.92 20.77
CA LEU A 203 11.73 13.08 21.39
C LEU A 203 12.77 13.63 20.41
N GLY A 204 12.55 14.88 20.01
CA GLY A 204 13.13 15.50 18.82
C GLY A 204 14.66 15.55 18.76
N VAL A 205 15.14 15.70 17.53
CA VAL A 205 16.48 16.19 17.23
C VAL A 205 16.33 17.31 16.21
N GLY A 206 16.62 18.55 16.64
CA GLY A 206 16.84 19.73 15.78
C GLY A 206 15.69 20.69 15.67
#